data_AF-F1W567-F1
#
_entry.id   AF-F1W567-F1
#
_cell.length_a   1.000
_cell.length_b   1.000
_cell.length_c   1.000
_cell.angle_alpha   90.00
_cell.angle_beta   90.00
_cell.angle_gamma   90.00
#
_symmetry.space_group_name_H-M   'P 1'
#
loop_
_entity.id
_entity.type
_entity.pdbx_description
1 polymer ?
#
loop_
_entity_poly.entity_id
_entity_poly.type
_entity_poly.pdbx_seq_one_letter_code
_entity_poly.pdbx_strand_id
1 'polypeptide(L)'
;MKDQGGELPMSEQEFRSTLDPVAIVNNRATTGGPQPAEMERMVKGAQLSLSQQEGWIKERRGRIDAALTRLDSDFKQLLNAAR
;
A
#
# COMPACT_ATOMS: atom_id res chain seq x y z
N MET A 1 -5.67 26.86 51.44
CA MET A 1 -6.79 26.42 50.58
C MET A 1 -6.76 24.91 50.57
N LYS A 2 -7.69 24.23 51.26
CA LYS A 2 -7.80 22.77 51.18
C LYS A 2 -8.61 22.47 49.92
N ASP A 3 -7.96 21.87 48.94
CA ASP A 3 -8.64 21.38 47.74
C ASP A 3 -9.55 20.22 48.18
N GLN A 4 -10.87 20.43 48.12
CA GLN A 4 -11.84 19.37 48.36
C GLN A 4 -11.94 18.58 47.06
N GLY A 5 -11.06 17.58 46.90
CA GLY A 5 -11.01 16.75 45.70
C GLY A 5 -12.38 16.15 45.39
N GLY A 6 -13.01 16.65 44.32
CA GLY A 6 -14.26 16.13 43.80
C GLY A 6 -14.11 14.70 43.26
N GLU A 7 -15.22 14.00 43.14
CA GLU A 7 -15.24 12.66 42.55
C GLU A 7 -14.74 12.69 41.11
N LEU A 8 -13.78 11.83 40.77
CA LEU A 8 -13.22 11.75 39.42
C LEU A 8 -14.24 11.17 38.46
N PRO A 9 -14.28 11.62 37.19
CA PRO A 9 -15.27 11.18 36.21
C PRO A 9 -15.10 9.73 35.74
N MET A 10 -14.11 9.00 36.26
CA MET A 10 -13.84 7.59 35.96
C MET A 10 -13.05 6.92 37.10
N SER A 11 -13.13 5.60 37.15
CA SER A 11 -12.36 4.76 38.07
C SER A 11 -10.87 4.68 37.70
N GLU A 12 -10.02 4.29 38.65
CA GLU A 12 -8.60 4.00 38.35
C GLU A 12 -8.45 2.87 37.32
N GLN A 13 -9.35 1.88 37.34
CA GLN A 13 -9.33 0.78 36.38
C GLN A 13 -9.61 1.28 34.97
N GLU A 14 -10.64 2.12 34.79
CA GLU A 14 -10.93 2.76 33.51
C GLU A 14 -9.75 3.62 33.06
N PHE A 15 -9.17 4.43 33.93
CA PHE A 15 -8.00 5.23 33.62
C PHE A 15 -6.82 4.35 33.13
N ARG A 16 -6.47 3.29 33.86
CA ARG A 16 -5.38 2.37 33.48
C ARG A 16 -5.66 1.66 32.16
N SER A 17 -6.92 1.33 31.87
CA SER A 17 -7.29 0.70 30.58
C SER A 17 -6.99 1.62 29.38
N THR A 18 -7.07 2.94 29.56
CA THR A 18 -6.71 3.90 28.51
C THR A 18 -5.21 3.97 28.21
N LEU A 19 -4.38 3.43 29.11
CA LEU A 19 -2.93 3.39 28.98
C LEU A 19 -2.42 2.10 28.32
N ASP A 20 -3.30 1.13 28.05
CA ASP A 20 -2.92 -0.10 27.34
C ASP A 20 -2.55 0.23 25.88
N PRO A 21 -1.29 0.03 25.45
CA PRO A 21 -0.86 0.35 24.10
C PRO A 21 -1.60 -0.45 23.03
N VAL A 22 -2.00 -1.70 23.33
CA VAL A 22 -2.77 -2.53 22.39
C VAL A 22 -4.17 -1.97 22.22
N ALA A 23 -4.80 -1.57 23.32
CA ALA A 23 -6.11 -0.91 23.29
C ALA A 23 -6.05 0.42 22.53
N ILE A 24 -5.00 1.21 22.71
CA ILE A 24 -4.80 2.48 21.98
C ILE A 24 -4.75 2.25 20.47
N VAL A 25 -4.00 1.25 20.00
CA VAL A 25 -3.91 0.92 18.56
C VAL A 25 -5.26 0.45 18.03
N ASN A 26 -5.93 -0.45 18.75
CA ASN A 26 -7.23 -0.99 18.32
C ASN A 26 -8.33 0.09 18.28
N ASN A 27 -8.31 1.03 19.23
CA ASN A 27 -9.30 2.10 19.31
C ASN A 27 -9.05 3.23 18.30
N ARG A 28 -7.87 3.31 17.69
CA ARG A 28 -7.56 4.27 16.62
C ARG A 28 -8.13 3.82 15.27
N ALA A 29 -9.42 3.50 15.24
CA ALA A 29 -10.12 2.87 14.13
C ALA A 29 -10.56 3.87 13.04
N THR A 30 -9.60 4.53 12.40
CA THR A 30 -9.83 5.46 11.28
C THR A 30 -9.29 4.90 9.97
N THR A 31 -9.73 5.44 8.84
CA THR A 31 -9.09 5.19 7.53
C THR A 31 -7.62 5.61 7.60
N GLY A 32 -6.71 4.76 7.14
CA GLY A 32 -5.26 4.93 7.26
C GLY A 32 -4.69 4.69 8.65
N GLY A 33 -5.50 4.19 9.59
CA GLY A 33 -5.10 3.94 10.97
C GLY A 33 -4.28 2.65 11.17
N PRO A 34 -3.68 2.49 12.37
CA PRO A 34 -2.78 1.38 12.67
C PRO A 34 -3.53 0.10 13.09
N GLN A 35 -4.85 0.16 13.24
CA GLN A 35 -5.64 -0.98 13.70
C GLN A 35 -5.56 -2.14 12.69
N PRO A 36 -5.54 -3.40 13.15
CA PRO A 36 -5.24 -4.56 12.30
C PRO A 36 -6.07 -4.65 11.01
N ALA A 37 -7.38 -4.42 11.08
CA ALA A 37 -8.27 -4.50 9.93
C ALA A 37 -7.91 -3.48 8.83
N GLU A 38 -7.49 -2.27 9.21
CA GLU A 38 -7.10 -1.25 8.24
C GLU A 38 -5.70 -1.51 7.68
N MET A 39 -4.77 -1.98 8.51
CA MET A 39 -3.47 -2.43 8.04
C MET A 39 -3.59 -3.58 7.03
N GLU A 40 -4.45 -4.56 7.28
CA GLU A 40 -4.74 -5.64 6.33
C GLU A 40 -5.30 -5.09 5.01
N ARG A 41 -6.29 -4.19 5.08
CA ARG A 41 -6.87 -3.53 3.89
C ARG A 41 -5.81 -2.77 3.09
N MET A 42 -4.95 -1.99 3.76
CA MET A 42 -3.90 -1.21 3.13
C MET A 42 -2.82 -2.09 2.49
N VAL A 43 -2.36 -3.13 3.20
CA VAL A 43 -1.36 -4.08 2.68
C VAL A 43 -1.90 -4.82 1.46
N LYS A 44 -3.15 -5.29 1.51
CA LYS A 44 -3.81 -5.92 0.35
C LYS A 44 -3.92 -4.95 -0.83
N GLY A 45 -4.28 -3.70 -0.57
CA GLY A 45 -4.34 -2.65 -1.60
C GLY A 45 -2.97 -2.35 -2.24
N ALA A 46 -1.91 -2.34 -1.43
CA ALA A 46 -0.54 -2.14 -1.90
C ALA A 46 -0.08 -3.32 -2.77
N GLN A 47 -0.34 -4.56 -2.34
CA GLN A 47 -0.01 -5.77 -3.11
C GLN A 47 -0.74 -5.80 -4.47
N LEU A 48 -2.03 -5.45 -4.50
CA LEU A 48 -2.77 -5.35 -5.75
C LEU A 48 -2.18 -4.29 -6.69
N SER A 49 -1.84 -3.12 -6.16
CA SER A 49 -1.22 -2.04 -6.93
C SER A 49 0.12 -2.48 -7.53
N LEU A 50 0.96 -3.18 -6.75
CA LEU A 50 2.23 -3.71 -7.23
C LEU A 50 2.03 -4.72 -8.37
N SER A 51 1.12 -5.69 -8.21
CA SER A 51 0.82 -6.68 -9.24
C SER A 51 0.34 -6.05 -10.55
N GLN A 52 -0.52 -5.02 -10.46
CA GLN A 52 -0.98 -4.27 -11.64
C GLN A 52 0.18 -3.54 -12.33
N GLN A 53 1.07 -2.91 -11.56
CA GLN A 53 2.24 -2.22 -12.10
C GLN A 53 3.22 -3.18 -12.77
N GLU A 54 3.49 -4.35 -12.18
CA GLU A 54 4.31 -5.39 -12.79
C GLU A 54 3.76 -5.86 -14.13
N GLY A 55 2.44 -6.10 -14.19
CA GLY A 55 1.76 -6.46 -15.44
C GLY A 55 1.90 -5.37 -16.50
N TRP A 56 1.65 -4.11 -16.13
CA TRP A 56 1.79 -2.96 -17.02
C TRP A 56 3.23 -2.80 -17.55
N ILE A 57 4.24 -2.92 -16.68
CA ILE A 57 5.65 -2.84 -17.07
C ILE A 57 5.99 -3.94 -18.07
N LYS A 58 5.58 -5.18 -17.79
CA LYS A 58 5.83 -6.33 -18.67
C LYS A 58 5.21 -6.13 -20.04
N GLU A 59 3.96 -5.71 -20.10
CA GLU A 59 3.24 -5.44 -21.33
C GLU A 59 3.94 -4.35 -22.17
N ARG A 60 4.35 -3.25 -21.51
CA ARG A 60 5.02 -2.14 -22.19
C ARG A 60 6.38 -2.51 -22.72
N ARG A 61 7.19 -3.25 -21.95
CA ARG A 61 8.48 -3.79 -22.42
C ARG A 61 8.28 -4.73 -23.60
N GLY A 62 7.34 -5.66 -23.52
CA GLY A 62 7.04 -6.59 -24.63
C GLY A 62 6.64 -5.88 -25.92
N ARG A 63 5.89 -4.77 -25.84
CA ARG A 63 5.58 -3.94 -27.02
C ARG A 63 6.81 -3.30 -27.64
N ILE A 64 7.73 -2.80 -26.82
CA ILE A 64 8.99 -2.18 -27.29
C ILE A 64 9.85 -3.25 -27.97
N ASP A 65 10.05 -4.40 -27.33
CA ASP A 65 10.86 -5.50 -27.85
C ASP A 65 10.32 -6.01 -29.19
N ALA A 66 8.99 -6.15 -29.30
CA ALA A 66 8.34 -6.55 -30.55
C ALA A 66 8.52 -5.51 -31.66
N ALA A 67 8.41 -4.21 -31.32
CA ALA A 67 8.62 -3.13 -32.29
C ALA A 67 10.06 -3.09 -32.79
N LEU A 68 11.05 -3.25 -31.91
CA LEU A 68 12.46 -3.32 -32.27
C LEU A 68 12.77 -4.55 -33.14
N THR A 69 12.24 -5.72 -32.77
CA THR A 69 12.40 -6.96 -33.56
C THR A 69 11.83 -6.80 -34.96
N ARG A 70 10.66 -6.17 -35.09
CA ARG A 70 10.05 -5.89 -36.38
C ARG A 70 10.91 -4.93 -37.20
N LEU A 71 11.36 -3.84 -36.58
CA LEU A 71 12.23 -2.86 -37.24
C LEU A 71 13.48 -3.52 -37.82
N ASP A 72 14.16 -4.35 -37.03
CA ASP A 72 15.35 -5.09 -37.45
C ASP A 72 15.05 -6.06 -38.61
N SER A 73 13.90 -6.75 -38.56
CA SER A 73 13.45 -7.64 -39.64
C SER A 73 13.22 -6.87 -40.93
N ASP A 74 12.52 -5.74 -40.86
CA ASP A 74 12.19 -4.91 -42.02
C ASP A 74 13.47 -4.39 -42.69
N PHE A 75 14.46 -3.92 -41.90
CA PHE A 75 15.76 -3.51 -42.44
C PHE A 75 16.55 -4.65 -43.09
N LYS A 76 16.55 -5.85 -42.49
CA LYS A 76 17.20 -7.03 -43.09
C LYS A 76 16.59 -7.40 -44.44
N GLN A 77 15.27 -7.30 -44.58
CA GLN A 77 14.60 -7.54 -45.85
C GLN A 77 15.03 -6.53 -46.92
N LEU A 78 15.09 -5.24 -46.57
CA LEU A 78 15.56 -4.19 -47.49
C LEU A 78 17.01 -4.41 -47.93
N LEU A 79 17.91 -4.78 -47.01
CA LEU A 79 19.30 -5.07 -47.33
C LEU A 79 19.45 -6.27 -48.26
N ASN A 80 18.63 -7.31 -48.09
CA ASN A 80 18.64 -8.49 -48.94
C ASN A 80 18.05 -8.19 -50.33
N ALA A 81 17.03 -7.35 -50.42
CA ALA A 81 16.42 -6.95 -51.69
C ALA A 81 17.30 -6.01 -52.52
N ALA A 82 18.24 -5.30 -51.88
CA ALA A 82 19.19 -4.40 -52.52
C ALA A 82 20.49 -5.08 -53.00
N ARG A 83 20.64 -6.39 -52.80
CA ARG A 83 21.73 -7.23 -53.31
C ARG A 83 21.27 -8.00 -54.54
#